data_AF-A0A0S8YMG6-F1
#
_entry.id   AF-A0A0S8YMG6-F1
#
_cell.length_a   1.000
_cell.length_b   1.000
_cell.length_c   1.000
_cell.angle_alpha   90.00
_cell.angle_beta   90.00
_cell.angle_gamma   90.00
#
_symmetry.space_group_name_H-M   'P 1'
#
loop_
_entity.id
_entity.type
_entity.pdbx_description
1 polymer ?
#
loop_
_entity_poly.entity_id
_entity_poly.type
_entity_poly.pdbx_seq_one_letter_code
_entity_poly.pdbx_strand_id
1 'polypeptide(L)'
;MLVTAAGQGIGKACAIVFARAGAEVFATDIDDEAQVYQQFLDRQPMGRIGSADAITRFALYLGSDESAYTIGGVHVIVGGMSI
;
A
#
# COMPACT_ATOMS: atom_id res chain seq x y z
N MET A 1 12.67 8.51 -17.46
CA MET A 1 11.21 8.26 -17.47
C MET A 1 10.52 9.26 -16.57
N LEU A 2 9.52 9.99 -17.08
CA LEU A 2 8.75 10.95 -16.29
C LEU A 2 7.54 10.25 -15.64
N VAL A 3 7.39 10.38 -14.32
CA VAL A 3 6.26 9.85 -13.55
C VAL A 3 5.60 11.00 -12.80
N THR A 4 4.35 11.31 -13.12
CA THR A 4 3.54 12.34 -12.47
C THR A 4 2.67 11.75 -11.35
N ALA A 5 2.28 12.55 -10.37
CA ALA A 5 1.60 12.09 -9.14
C ALA A 5 2.39 10.99 -8.41
N ALA A 6 3.72 11.18 -8.34
CA ALA A 6 4.67 10.18 -7.85
C ALA A 6 4.83 10.14 -6.32
N GLY A 7 4.16 11.03 -5.60
CA GLY A 7 4.14 11.14 -4.13
C GLY A 7 3.25 10.09 -3.48
N GLN A 8 2.27 9.50 -4.19
CA GLN A 8 1.43 8.44 -3.62
C GLN A 8 0.90 7.38 -4.61
N GLY A 9 0.38 6.28 -4.05
CA GLY A 9 -0.31 5.22 -4.78
C GLY A 9 0.53 4.56 -5.88
N ILE A 10 -0.12 4.29 -7.01
CA ILE A 10 0.47 3.59 -8.16
C ILE A 10 1.65 4.40 -8.75
N GLY A 11 1.56 5.72 -8.78
CA GLY A 11 2.64 6.59 -9.28
C GLY A 11 3.95 6.41 -8.52
N LYS A 12 3.89 6.39 -7.18
CA LYS A 12 5.05 6.13 -6.31
C LYS A 12 5.63 4.72 -6.53
N ALA A 13 4.77 3.71 -6.59
CA ALA A 13 5.19 2.32 -6.79
C ALA A 13 5.93 2.15 -8.12
N CYS A 14 5.40 2.72 -9.20
CA CYS A 14 6.04 2.71 -10.50
C CYS A 14 7.40 3.44 -10.46
N ALA A 15 7.47 4.66 -9.91
CA ALA A 15 8.72 5.41 -9.83
C ALA A 15 9.82 4.63 -9.09
N ILE A 16 9.49 3.98 -7.98
CA ILE A 16 10.43 3.17 -7.19
C ILE A 16 10.90 1.93 -7.96
N VAL A 17 9.98 1.21 -8.62
CA VAL A 17 10.33 0.00 -9.36
C VAL A 17 11.25 0.33 -10.53
N PHE A 18 10.96 1.39 -11.29
CA PHE A 18 11.81 1.81 -12.40
C PHE A 18 13.18 2.32 -11.94
N ALA A 19 13.24 3.08 -10.85
CA ALA A 19 14.52 3.50 -10.27
C ALA A 19 15.36 2.30 -9.81
N ARG A 20 14.74 1.29 -9.15
CA ARG A 20 15.42 0.06 -8.73
C ARG A 20 15.91 -0.80 -9.90
N ALA A 21 15.26 -0.71 -11.04
CA ALA A 21 15.70 -1.36 -12.28
C ALA A 21 16.86 -0.61 -12.97
N GLY A 22 17.37 0.48 -12.39
CA GLY A 22 18.46 1.27 -12.93
C GLY A 22 18.03 2.30 -13.98
N ALA A 23 16.73 2.53 -14.15
CA ALA A 23 16.25 3.58 -15.03
C ALA A 23 16.41 4.96 -14.37
N GLU A 24 16.78 5.97 -15.16
CA GLU A 24 16.74 7.36 -14.73
C GLU A 24 15.27 7.82 -14.66
N VAL A 25 14.79 8.20 -13.48
CA VAL A 25 13.38 8.54 -13.21
C VAL A 25 13.26 9.98 -12.73
N PHE A 26 12.41 10.76 -13.40
CA PHE A 26 12.01 12.10 -12.98
C PHE A 26 10.59 12.02 -12.41
N ALA A 27 10.45 12.28 -11.12
CA ALA A 27 9.19 12.11 -10.37
C ALA A 27 8.65 13.47 -9.90
N THR A 28 7.37 13.74 -10.11
CA THR A 28 6.70 15.00 -9.70
C THR A 28 5.37 14.75 -8.99
N ASP A 29 5.07 15.51 -7.94
CA ASP A 29 3.77 15.51 -7.24
C ASP A 29 3.46 16.91 -6.65
N ILE A 30 2.20 17.14 -6.27
CA ILE A 30 1.64 18.35 -5.67
C ILE A 30 0.98 17.91 -4.36
N ASP A 31 1.71 17.85 -3.24
CA ASP A 31 1.20 18.04 -1.86
C ASP A 31 2.27 17.70 -0.80
N ASP A 32 2.14 18.29 0.40
CA ASP A 32 2.94 18.01 1.59
C ASP A 32 2.62 16.61 2.15
N GLU A 33 3.64 15.79 2.39
CA GLU A 33 3.52 14.40 2.89
C GLU A 33 2.68 14.30 4.17
N ALA A 34 2.77 15.30 5.06
CA ALA A 34 2.00 15.33 6.30
C ALA A 34 0.50 15.56 6.05
N GLN A 35 0.17 16.43 5.09
CA GLN A 35 -1.21 16.70 4.70
C GLN A 35 -1.85 15.45 4.06
N VAL A 36 -1.09 14.76 3.21
CA VAL A 36 -1.51 13.50 2.58
C VAL A 36 -1.77 12.43 3.63
N TYR A 37 -0.86 12.26 4.60
CA TYR A 37 -1.04 11.29 5.68
C TYR A 37 -2.30 11.54 6.51
N GLN A 38 -2.60 12.80 6.84
CA GLN A 38 -3.81 13.17 7.57
C GLN A 38 -5.09 12.88 6.76
N GLN A 39 -5.09 13.18 5.46
CA GLN A 39 -6.22 12.86 4.59
C GLN A 39 -6.50 11.35 4.48
N PHE A 40 -5.47 10.51 4.58
CA PHE A 40 -5.64 9.06 4.64
C PHE A 40 -6.26 8.63 5.97
N LEU A 41 -5.78 9.19 7.09
CA LEU A 41 -6.27 8.89 8.44
C LEU A 41 -7.74 9.24 8.61
N ASP A 42 -8.15 10.44 8.19
CA ASP A 42 -9.53 10.94 8.34
C ASP A 42 -10.55 10.05 7.61
N ARG A 43 -10.10 9.34 6.58
CA ARG A 43 -10.93 8.43 5.78
C ARG A 43 -10.94 7.00 6.30
N GLN A 44 -10.11 6.64 7.29
CA GLN A 44 -10.15 5.32 7.90
C GLN A 44 -11.19 5.29 9.02
N PRO A 45 -12.29 4.51 8.91
CA PRO A 45 -13.26 4.38 9.99
C PRO A 45 -12.63 3.83 11.29
N MET A 46 -11.53 3.10 11.17
CA MET A 46 -10.77 2.57 12.31
C MET A 46 -9.78 3.57 12.92
N GLY A 47 -9.69 4.79 12.38
CA GLY A 47 -8.82 5.86 12.89
C GLY A 47 -7.32 5.55 12.82
N ARG A 48 -6.91 4.55 12.03
CA ARG A 48 -5.50 4.15 11.88
C ARG A 48 -5.20 3.68 10.47
N ILE A 49 -3.99 3.97 10.00
CA ILE A 49 -3.47 3.41 8.75
C ILE A 49 -3.07 1.95 8.95
N GLY A 50 -3.36 1.11 7.96
CA GLY A 50 -2.87 -0.27 7.93
C GLY A 50 -1.34 -0.29 7.82
N SER A 51 -0.69 -1.19 8.56
CA SER A 51 0.76 -1.40 8.47
C SER A 51 1.08 -2.64 7.62
N ALA A 52 2.26 -2.66 7.00
CA ALA A 52 2.78 -3.84 6.30
C ALA A 52 2.82 -5.07 7.23
N ASP A 53 3.16 -4.84 8.49
CA ASP A 53 3.20 -5.85 9.55
C ASP A 53 1.82 -6.49 9.83
N ALA A 54 0.70 -5.79 9.60
CA ALA A 54 -0.63 -6.40 9.66
C ALA A 54 -0.86 -7.44 8.54
N ILE A 55 -0.29 -7.21 7.35
CA ILE A 55 -0.33 -8.15 6.23
C ILE A 55 0.57 -9.36 6.54
N THR A 56 1.75 -9.14 7.12
CA THR A 56 2.65 -10.21 7.57
C THR A 56 1.97 -11.12 8.58
N ARG A 57 1.30 -10.56 9.59
CA ARG A 57 0.54 -11.37 10.57
C ARG A 57 -0.56 -12.20 9.93
N PHE A 58 -1.26 -11.65 8.94
CA PHE A 58 -2.29 -12.39 8.24
C PHE A 58 -1.72 -13.57 7.44
N ALA A 59 -0.58 -13.36 6.76
CA ALA A 59 0.13 -14.43 6.07
C ALA A 59 0.64 -15.50 7.05
N LEU A 60 1.14 -15.10 8.22
CA LEU A 60 1.55 -16.02 9.28
C LEU A 60 0.37 -16.85 9.80
N TYR A 61 -0.78 -16.22 10.02
CA TYR A 61 -2.01 -16.94 10.40
C TYR A 61 -2.36 -18.01 9.36
N LEU A 62 -2.36 -17.67 8.06
CA LEU A 62 -2.64 -18.65 7.00
C LEU A 62 -1.58 -19.76 6.86
N GLY A 63 -0.37 -19.55 7.38
CA GLY A 63 0.68 -20.57 7.43
C GLY A 63 0.68 -21.40 8.72
N SER A 64 -0.20 -21.09 9.67
CA SER A 64 -0.26 -21.70 11.00
C SER A 64 -1.35 -22.76 11.11
N ASP A 65 -1.23 -23.65 12.10
CA ASP A 65 -2.19 -24.73 12.38
C ASP A 65 -3.60 -24.18 12.70
N GLU A 66 -3.68 -22.95 13.20
CA GLU A 66 -4.92 -22.21 13.45
C GLU A 66 -5.77 -21.99 12.19
N SER A 67 -5.17 -22.11 11.00
CA SER A 67 -5.84 -22.00 9.70
C SER A 67 -6.15 -23.34 9.04
N ALA A 68 -6.04 -24.47 9.76
CA ALA A 68 -6.15 -25.83 9.19
C ALA A 68 -7.44 -26.12 8.40
N TYR A 69 -8.52 -25.35 8.63
CA TYR A 69 -9.78 -25.50 7.89
C TYR A 69 -9.98 -24.44 6.78
N THR A 70 -9.04 -23.51 6.60
CA THR A 70 -9.02 -22.50 5.54
C THR A 70 -8.35 -23.05 4.28
N ILE A 71 -8.98 -24.05 3.67
CA ILE A 71 -8.41 -24.82 2.54
C ILE A 71 -8.78 -24.28 1.15
N GLY A 72 -9.48 -23.13 1.10
CA GLY A 72 -9.85 -22.43 -0.14
C GLY A 72 -10.63 -21.15 0.14
N GLY A 73 -10.34 -20.07 -0.60
CA GLY A 73 -11.04 -18.79 -0.47
C GLY A 73 -10.17 -17.58 -0.84
N VAL A 74 -10.77 -16.55 -1.44
CA VAL A 74 -10.10 -15.27 -1.71
C VAL A 74 -10.19 -14.42 -0.45
N HIS A 75 -9.05 -14.21 0.21
CA HIS A 75 -8.96 -13.33 1.37
C HIS A 75 -8.60 -11.92 0.92
N VAL A 76 -9.61 -11.07 0.87
CA VAL A 76 -9.47 -9.70 0.38
C VAL A 76 -8.96 -8.81 1.51
N ILE A 77 -7.73 -8.33 1.37
CA ILE A 77 -7.14 -7.31 2.24
C ILE A 77 -7.08 -6.01 1.45
N VAL A 78 -8.05 -5.13 1.66
CA VAL A 78 -8.12 -3.83 0.96
C VAL A 78 -7.77 -2.73 1.94
N GLY A 79 -6.65 -2.07 1.67
CA GLY A 79 -6.23 -0.86 2.40
C GLY A 79 -6.41 0.43 1.59
N GLY A 80 -6.96 0.35 0.37
CA GLY A 80 -6.84 1.43 -0.61
C GLY A 80 -8.12 1.67 -1.40
N MET A 81 -8.53 2.93 -1.37
CA MET A 81 -9.69 3.57 -1.97
C MET A 81 -9.98 3.17 -3.42
N SER A 82 -11.27 2.98 -3.72
CA SER A 82 -11.84 3.20 -5.05
C SER A 82 -12.42 4.62 -5.08
N ILE A 83 -12.08 5.41 -6.10
CA ILE A 83 -12.90 6.55 -6.50
C ILE A 83 -14.20 6.08 -7.14
#